data_AF-A0A819UT08-F1
#
_entry.id   AF-A0A819UT08-F1
#
_cell.length_a   1.000
_cell.length_b   1.000
_cell.length_c   1.000
_cell.angle_alpha   90.00
_cell.angle_beta   90.00
_cell.angle_gamma   90.00
#
_symmetry.space_group_name_H-M   'P 1'
#
loop_
_entity.id
_entity.type
_entity.pdbx_description
1 polymer ?
#
loop_
_entity_poly.entity_id
_entity_poly.type
_entity_poly.pdbx_seq_one_letter_code
_entity_poly.pdbx_strand_id
1 'polypeptide(L)'
;MISDHLVTSTIEQQKCWTCGKPATSRCAKCHTTSYCSVKCQKKDWGKHKIICTPPRQNNTADFLVKAVMDDLFPEDLDTLADFGLSNCHLQEQRTYLMSVYAGLIKILGVSSKDLHEWQQANELALHIRKTYEDAGASSGYYNWFLKNQHLVDSRTPKADVSQLVRKYLSAEDKDKDMDQLEPQEKRLSVWLYIVLLMGNIPRIEYDIWFHFGFCTCKSQRIESDLGRIYRTLIDQCTLYEFYTNSKSQTLEALLRLKNIDGIDALKAQGVVFGYPNISVYHLKQYVLGEDVPLQRCIGVDYGFYLCRDNKSKQKLRKIYKQLFEHVNFDILQLHQACISGTIYKYASQFVVADANLMKNPYPLADL
;
A
#
# COMPACT_ATOMS: atom_id res chain seq x y z
N MET A 1 -13.36 30.88 -45.18
CA MET A 1 -13.90 32.00 -44.37
C MET A 1 -14.67 31.40 -43.21
N ILE A 2 -14.22 31.67 -41.98
CA ILE A 2 -14.95 31.69 -40.68
C ILE A 2 -15.80 30.42 -40.37
N SER A 3 -15.54 29.64 -39.31
CA SER A 3 -15.52 30.08 -37.91
C SER A 3 -14.74 29.14 -37.00
N ASP A 4 -13.87 29.73 -36.19
CA ASP A 4 -13.40 29.19 -34.92
C ASP A 4 -14.58 28.84 -34.01
N HIS A 5 -14.65 27.59 -33.55
CA HIS A 5 -15.31 27.26 -32.30
C HIS A 5 -14.29 26.62 -31.37
N LEU A 6 -13.85 27.44 -30.40
CA LEU A 6 -13.03 27.09 -29.26
C LEU A 6 -13.49 25.78 -28.61
N VAL A 7 -12.66 24.74 -28.72
CA VAL A 7 -12.68 23.60 -27.81
C VAL A 7 -12.14 24.08 -26.47
N THR A 8 -13.01 24.56 -25.59
CA THR A 8 -12.67 24.77 -24.17
C THR A 8 -12.53 23.42 -23.50
N SER A 9 -11.32 22.85 -23.61
CA SER A 9 -10.83 21.77 -22.76
C SER A 9 -10.96 22.19 -21.30
N THR A 10 -11.97 21.73 -20.59
CA THR A 10 -12.02 21.74 -19.13
C THR A 10 -10.97 20.75 -18.61
N ILE A 11 -9.72 21.20 -18.57
CA ILE A 11 -8.69 20.65 -17.68
C ILE A 11 -9.29 20.78 -16.29
N GLU A 12 -9.53 19.67 -15.57
CA GLU A 12 -9.82 19.75 -14.13
C GLU A 12 -8.67 20.52 -13.49
N GLN A 13 -8.90 21.80 -13.22
CA GLN A 13 -7.91 22.68 -12.64
C GLN A 13 -7.54 22.08 -11.28
N GLN A 14 -6.27 21.67 -11.13
CA GLN A 14 -5.79 21.19 -9.85
C GLN A 14 -6.08 22.25 -8.80
N LYS A 15 -6.58 21.83 -7.64
CA LYS A 15 -6.98 22.77 -6.59
C LYS A 15 -5.76 23.16 -5.75
N CYS A 16 -5.76 24.40 -5.30
CA CYS A 16 -4.78 24.94 -4.36
C CYS A 16 -4.92 24.21 -3.03
N TRP A 17 -3.83 23.63 -2.53
CA TRP A 17 -3.81 22.91 -1.26
C TRP A 17 -4.29 23.79 -0.09
N THR A 18 -3.94 25.08 -0.11
CA THR A 18 -4.22 26.00 1.00
C THR A 18 -5.65 26.54 1.02
N CYS A 19 -6.32 26.65 -0.13
CA CYS A 19 -7.59 27.38 -0.22
C CYS A 19 -8.63 26.79 -1.19
N GLY A 20 -8.33 25.68 -1.85
CA GLY A 20 -9.26 24.95 -2.74
C GLY A 20 -9.52 25.61 -4.10
N LYS A 21 -9.11 26.87 -4.31
CA LYS A 21 -9.23 27.59 -5.61
C LYS A 21 -8.36 26.94 -6.70
N PRO A 22 -8.63 27.17 -7.99
CA PRO A 22 -7.76 26.72 -9.08
C PRO A 22 -6.29 27.09 -8.85
N ALA A 23 -5.42 26.09 -8.89
CA ALA A 23 -3.98 26.26 -8.79
C ALA A 23 -3.41 26.73 -10.13
N THR A 24 -2.41 27.59 -10.05
CA THR A 24 -1.70 28.17 -11.19
C THR A 24 -0.24 27.73 -11.24
N SER A 25 0.25 27.15 -10.15
CA SER A 25 1.65 26.74 -9.99
C SER A 25 1.75 25.51 -9.09
N ARG A 26 2.89 24.81 -9.18
CA ARG A 26 3.26 23.73 -8.28
C ARG A 26 4.49 24.13 -7.49
N CYS A 27 4.70 23.50 -6.34
CA CYS A 27 5.95 23.66 -5.59
C CYS A 27 7.14 23.36 -6.52
N ALA A 28 8.06 24.32 -6.66
CA ALA A 28 9.21 24.20 -7.55
C ALA A 28 10.21 23.11 -7.11
N LYS A 29 10.12 22.64 -5.85
CA LYS A 29 11.03 21.63 -5.30
C LYS A 29 10.50 20.21 -5.50
N CYS A 30 9.26 19.93 -5.06
CA CYS A 30 8.69 18.58 -5.14
C CYS A 30 7.83 18.36 -6.39
N HIS A 31 7.32 19.41 -7.03
CA HIS A 31 6.34 19.33 -8.13
C HIS A 31 5.05 18.56 -7.82
N THR A 32 4.80 18.22 -6.55
CA THR A 32 3.65 17.40 -6.11
C THR A 32 2.50 18.27 -5.61
N THR A 33 2.77 19.27 -4.78
CA THR A 33 1.72 20.12 -4.19
C THR A 33 1.44 21.36 -5.05
N SER A 34 0.16 21.66 -5.26
CA SER A 34 -0.33 22.72 -6.15
C SER A 34 -0.87 23.94 -5.38
N TYR A 35 -0.58 25.14 -5.86
CA TYR A 35 -0.97 26.41 -5.25
C TYR A 35 -1.52 27.41 -6.28
N CYS A 36 -2.49 28.24 -5.87
CA CYS A 36 -3.00 29.33 -6.71
C CYS A 36 -2.11 30.59 -6.70
N SER A 37 -1.17 30.68 -5.75
CA SER A 37 -0.26 31.82 -5.60
C SER A 37 0.90 31.49 -4.65
N VAL A 38 1.99 32.25 -4.78
CA VAL A 38 3.11 32.24 -3.83
C VAL A 38 2.66 32.55 -2.40
N LYS A 39 1.61 33.37 -2.21
CA LYS A 39 1.04 33.66 -0.89
C LYS A 39 0.44 32.40 -0.24
N CYS A 40 -0.26 31.58 -1.00
CA CYS A 40 -0.81 30.31 -0.51
C CYS A 40 0.32 29.30 -0.19
N GLN A 41 1.32 29.20 -1.07
CA GLN A 41 2.50 28.39 -0.81
C GLN A 41 3.22 28.82 0.48
N LYS A 42 3.47 30.13 0.68
CA LYS A 42 4.09 30.64 1.91
C LYS A 42 3.26 30.36 3.16
N LYS A 43 1.93 30.45 3.07
CA LYS A 43 1.02 30.14 4.18
C LYS A 43 1.07 28.65 4.55
N ASP A 44 1.22 27.77 3.57
CA ASP A 44 1.33 26.33 3.76
C ASP A 44 2.75 25.87 4.10
N TRP A 45 3.76 26.70 3.79
CA TRP A 45 5.18 26.31 3.83
C TRP A 45 5.63 25.72 5.16
N GLY A 46 5.13 26.21 6.29
CA GLY A 46 5.45 25.66 7.61
C GLY A 46 5.14 24.17 7.74
N LYS A 47 4.03 23.71 7.15
CA LYS A 47 3.63 22.29 7.11
C LYS A 47 4.22 21.58 5.90
N HIS A 48 4.13 22.21 4.72
CA HIS A 48 4.59 21.60 3.48
C HIS A 48 6.09 21.29 3.50
N LYS A 49 6.93 22.15 4.10
CA LYS A 49 8.39 21.94 4.16
C LYS A 49 8.77 20.59 4.78
N ILE A 50 7.95 20.08 5.71
CA ILE A 50 8.16 18.81 6.41
C ILE A 50 8.06 17.63 5.45
N ILE A 51 7.19 17.74 4.44
CA ILE A 51 6.88 16.70 3.43
C ILE A 51 7.39 17.06 2.03
N CYS A 52 8.23 18.09 1.89
CA CYS A 52 8.64 18.65 0.60
C CYS A 52 9.88 17.94 0.04
N THR A 53 9.65 16.79 -0.61
CA THR A 53 10.70 15.94 -1.18
C THR A 53 10.57 15.80 -2.71
N PRO A 54 11.67 15.93 -3.49
CA PRO A 54 11.65 15.69 -4.93
C PRO A 54 11.27 14.23 -5.27
N PRO A 55 10.49 13.97 -6.34
CA PRO A 55 9.96 12.63 -6.64
C PRO A 55 11.00 11.53 -6.91
N ARG A 56 12.27 11.89 -7.13
CA ARG A 56 13.37 10.96 -7.41
C ARG A 56 14.31 10.74 -6.22
N GLN A 57 13.97 11.23 -5.02
CA GLN A 57 14.84 11.22 -3.84
C GLN A 57 14.15 10.72 -2.56
N ASN A 58 12.99 10.06 -2.68
CA ASN A 58 12.32 9.50 -1.50
C ASN A 58 13.20 8.43 -0.85
N ASN A 59 13.40 8.52 0.46
CA ASN A 59 14.08 7.53 1.29
C ASN A 59 13.17 7.06 2.43
N THR A 60 13.69 6.18 3.29
CA THR A 60 12.96 5.59 4.42
C THR A 60 12.36 6.62 5.38
N ALA A 61 12.99 7.78 5.55
CA ALA A 61 12.48 8.88 6.37
C ALA A 61 11.27 9.56 5.74
N ASP A 62 11.24 9.69 4.41
CA ASP A 62 10.08 10.25 3.70
C ASP A 62 8.86 9.34 3.86
N PHE A 63 9.06 8.02 3.82
CA PHE A 63 7.99 7.06 4.07
C PHE A 63 7.48 7.11 5.51
N LEU A 64 8.36 7.25 6.51
CA LEU A 64 7.95 7.44 7.90
C LEU A 64 7.13 8.72 8.07
N VAL A 65 7.61 9.85 7.54
CA VAL A 65 6.92 11.13 7.65
C VAL A 65 5.55 11.06 6.97
N LYS A 66 5.47 10.48 5.76
CA LYS A 66 4.20 10.29 5.07
C LYS A 66 3.23 9.48 5.94
N ALA A 67 3.64 8.31 6.43
CA ALA A 67 2.81 7.46 7.27
C ALA A 67 2.31 8.19 8.52
N VAL A 68 3.20 8.90 9.23
CA VAL A 68 2.82 9.72 10.38
C VAL A 68 1.79 10.79 9.99
N MET A 69 2.03 11.53 8.90
CA MET A 69 1.14 12.61 8.46
C MET A 69 -0.24 12.11 8.06
N ASP A 70 -0.31 10.91 7.48
CA ASP A 70 -1.56 10.24 7.08
C ASP A 70 -2.24 9.49 8.24
N ASP A 71 -1.68 9.55 9.45
CA ASP A 71 -2.13 8.81 10.65
C ASP A 71 -2.17 7.27 10.42
N LEU A 72 -1.17 6.78 9.69
CA LEU A 72 -0.96 5.37 9.36
C LEU A 72 0.33 4.83 10.02
N PHE A 73 0.40 3.51 10.13
CA PHE A 73 1.63 2.81 10.50
C PHE A 73 2.51 2.63 9.25
N PRO A 74 3.84 2.84 9.29
CA PRO A 74 4.72 2.61 8.15
C PRO A 74 4.73 1.12 7.78
N GLU A 75 4.75 0.82 6.49
CA GLU A 75 4.68 -0.57 6.01
C GLU A 75 5.93 -1.01 5.27
N ASP A 76 6.78 -0.06 4.87
CA ASP A 76 8.07 -0.31 4.24
C ASP A 76 9.05 -0.95 5.25
N LEU A 77 9.59 -2.12 4.93
CA LEU A 77 10.43 -2.87 5.86
C LEU A 77 11.73 -2.13 6.21
N ASP A 78 12.30 -1.41 5.25
CA ASP A 78 13.51 -0.62 5.47
C ASP A 78 13.22 0.57 6.39
N THR A 79 12.07 1.25 6.22
CA THR A 79 11.58 2.25 7.19
C THR A 79 11.35 1.65 8.57
N LEU A 80 10.76 0.46 8.66
CA LEU A 80 10.55 -0.19 9.95
C LEU A 80 11.89 -0.54 10.64
N ALA A 81 12.89 -0.96 9.87
CA ALA A 81 14.23 -1.24 10.36
C ALA A 81 14.96 0.04 10.79
N ASP A 82 15.02 1.04 9.90
CA ASP A 82 15.75 2.29 10.07
C ASP A 82 15.29 3.12 11.26
N PHE A 83 13.99 3.05 11.58
CA PHE A 83 13.38 3.84 12.65
C PHE A 83 12.96 2.99 13.86
N GLY A 84 13.56 1.80 14.00
CA GLY A 84 13.43 0.97 15.22
C GLY A 84 12.05 0.35 15.46
N LEU A 85 11.11 0.50 14.54
CA LEU A 85 9.76 -0.06 14.64
C LEU A 85 9.75 -1.59 14.48
N SER A 86 10.74 -2.14 13.78
CA SER A 86 10.99 -3.58 13.65
C SER A 86 11.43 -4.24 14.98
N ASN A 87 12.03 -3.46 15.89
CA ASN A 87 12.43 -3.91 17.23
C ASN A 87 11.25 -3.90 18.22
N CYS A 88 10.08 -3.40 17.82
CA CYS A 88 8.88 -3.44 18.65
C CYS A 88 8.16 -4.78 18.51
N HIS A 89 8.28 -5.62 19.54
CA HIS A 89 7.67 -6.96 19.60
C HIS A 89 6.23 -6.96 20.10
N LEU A 90 5.77 -5.86 20.71
CA LEU A 90 4.40 -5.69 21.16
C LEU A 90 3.71 -4.56 20.40
N GLN A 91 2.40 -4.71 20.17
CA GLN A 91 1.59 -3.69 19.51
C GLN A 91 1.62 -2.35 20.27
N GLU A 92 1.64 -2.39 21.60
CA GLU A 92 1.77 -1.19 22.45
C GLU A 92 3.09 -0.44 22.19
N GLN A 93 4.21 -1.15 22.06
CA GLN A 93 5.52 -0.53 21.78
C GLN A 93 5.52 0.19 20.44
N ARG A 94 4.85 -0.40 19.43
CA ARG A 94 4.67 0.22 18.11
C ARG A 94 3.86 1.49 18.18
N THR A 95 2.72 1.46 18.88
CA THR A 95 1.88 2.64 19.08
C THR A 95 2.65 3.74 19.80
N TYR A 96 3.42 3.40 20.83
CA TYR A 96 4.17 4.37 21.61
C TYR A 96 5.32 4.98 20.81
N LEU A 97 6.11 4.17 20.11
CA LEU A 97 7.20 4.67 19.27
C LEU A 97 6.67 5.51 18.10
N MET A 98 5.57 5.11 17.46
CA MET A 98 4.91 5.95 16.45
C MET A 98 4.38 7.26 17.02
N SER A 99 3.89 7.27 18.25
CA SER A 99 3.43 8.50 18.91
C SER A 99 4.58 9.47 19.22
N VAL A 100 5.79 8.95 19.46
CA VAL A 100 7.00 9.77 19.59
C VAL A 100 7.36 10.40 18.24
N TYR A 101 7.37 9.62 17.15
CA TYR A 101 7.59 10.17 15.81
C TYR A 101 6.52 11.18 15.41
N ALA A 102 5.24 10.92 15.75
CA ALA A 102 4.16 11.87 15.53
C ALA A 102 4.37 13.19 16.28
N GLY A 103 4.85 13.15 17.53
CA GLY A 103 5.21 14.35 18.27
C GLY A 103 6.35 15.13 17.61
N LEU A 104 7.43 14.46 17.21
CA LEU A 104 8.55 15.09 16.49
C LEU A 104 8.10 15.79 15.21
N ILE A 105 7.34 15.10 14.38
CA ILE A 105 6.98 15.56 13.04
C ILE A 105 5.85 16.58 13.09
N LYS A 106 4.74 16.26 13.77
CA LYS A 106 3.52 17.09 13.75
C LYS A 106 3.59 18.28 14.71
N ILE A 107 4.28 18.14 15.84
CA ILE A 107 4.30 19.15 16.91
C ILE A 107 5.62 19.93 16.88
N LEU A 108 6.75 19.21 16.86
CA LEU A 108 8.09 19.82 16.94
C LEU A 108 8.65 20.23 15.57
N GLY A 109 7.98 19.83 14.48
CA GLY A 109 8.28 20.29 13.12
C GLY A 109 9.55 19.70 12.51
N VAL A 110 10.00 18.53 13.00
CA VAL A 110 11.12 17.77 12.44
C VAL A 110 10.78 17.29 11.03
N SER A 111 11.66 17.54 10.07
CA SER A 111 11.45 17.16 8.66
C SER A 111 11.97 15.77 8.33
N SER A 112 11.55 15.19 7.19
CA SER A 112 12.11 13.93 6.70
C SER A 112 13.62 14.02 6.46
N LYS A 113 14.11 15.20 6.05
CA LYS A 113 15.55 15.46 5.88
C LYS A 113 16.31 15.32 7.21
N ASP A 114 15.80 15.93 8.28
CA ASP A 114 16.45 15.84 9.59
C ASP A 114 16.47 14.39 10.08
N LEU A 115 15.34 13.68 9.97
CA LEU A 115 15.24 12.27 10.34
C LEU A 115 16.20 11.37 9.54
N HIS A 116 16.34 11.64 8.24
CA HIS A 116 17.29 10.92 7.38
C HIS A 116 18.74 11.16 7.83
N GLU A 117 19.11 12.40 8.13
CA GLU A 117 20.44 12.74 8.63
C GLU A 117 20.72 12.06 9.98
N TRP A 118 19.76 12.05 10.91
CA TRP A 118 19.90 11.40 12.22
C TRP A 118 20.04 9.89 12.10
N GLN A 119 19.29 9.29 11.16
CA GLN A 119 19.34 7.86 10.86
C GLN A 119 20.69 7.47 10.26
N GLN A 120 21.18 8.21 9.25
CA GLN A 120 22.49 7.96 8.64
C GLN A 120 23.65 8.16 9.62
N ALA A 121 23.53 9.16 10.49
CA ALA A 121 24.49 9.42 11.55
C ALA A 121 24.42 8.40 12.69
N ASN A 122 23.42 7.49 12.70
CA ASN A 122 23.24 6.51 13.77
C ASN A 122 23.01 7.16 15.16
N GLU A 123 22.35 8.33 15.16
CA GLU A 123 22.17 9.21 16.32
C GLU A 123 20.69 9.54 16.58
N LEU A 124 19.76 8.69 16.14
CA LEU A 124 18.32 8.89 16.33
C LEU A 124 17.95 9.11 17.80
N ALA A 125 18.37 8.22 18.71
CA ALA A 125 18.06 8.34 20.13
C ALA A 125 18.51 9.70 20.73
N LEU A 126 19.71 10.13 20.36
CA LEU A 126 20.31 11.39 20.81
C LEU A 126 19.49 12.60 20.34
N HIS A 127 19.18 12.66 19.05
CA HIS A 127 18.49 13.80 18.45
C HIS A 127 17.02 13.87 18.82
N ILE A 128 16.35 12.72 18.97
CA ILE A 128 14.97 12.67 19.48
C ILE A 128 14.92 13.28 20.88
N ARG A 129 15.77 12.81 21.80
CA ARG A 129 15.84 13.33 23.17
C ARG A 129 16.11 14.83 23.20
N LYS A 130 17.16 15.27 22.49
CA LYS A 130 17.55 16.68 22.44
C LYS A 130 16.41 17.57 21.93
N THR A 131 15.69 17.13 20.90
CA THR A 131 14.59 17.91 20.30
C THR A 131 13.40 18.08 21.26
N TYR A 132 13.06 17.04 22.02
CA TYR A 132 12.01 17.13 23.05
C TYR A 132 12.45 17.99 24.24
N GLU A 133 13.70 17.84 24.69
CA GLU A 133 14.27 18.62 25.80
C GLU A 133 14.37 20.11 25.48
N ASP A 134 14.92 20.46 24.31
CA ASP A 134 15.07 21.84 23.85
C ASP A 134 13.70 22.53 23.69
N ALA A 135 12.66 21.78 23.33
CA ALA A 135 11.30 22.27 23.23
C ALA A 135 10.55 22.34 24.58
N GLY A 136 11.13 21.82 25.67
CA GLY A 136 10.44 21.66 26.96
C GLY A 136 9.21 20.76 26.87
N ALA A 137 9.12 19.90 25.85
CA ALA A 137 7.96 19.09 25.57
C ALA A 137 8.06 17.75 26.30
N SER A 138 7.02 17.37 27.05
CA SER A 138 6.92 16.07 27.70
C SER A 138 5.57 15.43 27.42
N SER A 139 5.57 14.12 27.19
CA SER A 139 4.37 13.31 27.00
C SER A 139 4.57 11.93 27.61
N GLY A 140 3.49 11.20 27.88
CA GLY A 140 3.57 9.81 28.33
C GLY A 140 4.40 8.94 27.37
N TYR A 141 4.26 9.15 26.06
CA TYR A 141 5.01 8.46 25.02
C TYR A 141 6.50 8.82 25.02
N TYR A 142 6.84 10.09 25.22
CA TYR A 142 8.24 10.51 25.34
C TYR A 142 8.89 9.95 26.61
N ASN A 143 8.19 9.96 27.75
CA ASN A 143 8.68 9.36 28.99
C ASN A 143 8.87 7.84 28.87
N TRP A 144 8.00 7.17 28.10
CA TRP A 144 8.21 5.77 27.72
C TRP A 144 9.44 5.59 26.83
N PHE A 145 9.63 6.47 25.84
CA PHE A 145 10.79 6.43 24.94
C PHE A 145 12.11 6.55 25.69
N LEU A 146 12.20 7.44 26.69
CA LEU A 146 13.40 7.58 27.53
C LEU A 146 13.85 6.26 28.17
N LYS A 147 12.91 5.35 28.47
CA LYS A 147 13.19 4.00 29.00
C LYS A 147 13.45 2.96 27.91
N ASN A 148 13.11 3.26 26.65
CA ASN A 148 13.15 2.33 25.51
C ASN A 148 14.02 2.85 24.35
N GLN A 149 15.01 3.69 24.64
CA GLN A 149 15.93 4.25 23.64
C GLN A 149 16.68 3.18 22.84
N HIS A 150 16.87 1.99 23.44
CA HIS A 150 17.48 0.83 22.78
C HIS A 150 16.75 0.41 21.49
N LEU A 151 15.47 0.75 21.29
CA LEU A 151 14.74 0.40 20.07
C LEU A 151 15.30 1.10 18.82
N VAL A 152 15.93 2.26 18.99
CA VAL A 152 16.47 3.12 17.91
C VAL A 152 17.98 3.40 18.09
N ASP A 153 18.66 2.70 19.00
CA ASP A 153 20.10 2.84 19.23
C ASP A 153 20.86 2.15 18.09
N SER A 154 21.96 2.77 17.65
CA SER A 154 22.83 2.24 16.59
C SER A 154 23.56 0.97 16.96
N ARG A 155 23.67 0.68 18.26
CA ARG A 155 24.18 -0.59 18.78
C ARG A 155 23.15 -1.72 18.75
N THR A 156 21.87 -1.39 18.59
CA THR A 156 20.82 -2.40 18.39
C THR A 156 20.88 -2.82 16.93
N PRO A 157 21.17 -4.09 16.64
CA PRO A 157 21.13 -4.57 15.26
C PRO A 157 19.74 -4.24 14.70
N LYS A 158 19.69 -3.65 13.50
CA LYS A 158 18.44 -3.58 12.74
C LYS A 158 17.86 -4.99 12.75
N ALA A 159 16.59 -5.14 13.16
CA ALA A 159 15.97 -6.45 13.18
C ALA A 159 16.06 -7.01 11.76
N ASP A 160 16.91 -8.02 11.60
CA ASP A 160 17.04 -8.71 10.35
C ASP A 160 15.73 -9.48 10.16
N VAL A 161 14.83 -8.93 9.35
CA VAL A 161 13.52 -9.51 9.07
C VAL A 161 13.65 -10.94 8.52
N SER A 162 14.81 -11.29 7.95
CA SER A 162 15.12 -12.67 7.55
C SER A 162 15.21 -13.61 8.75
N GLN A 163 15.62 -13.14 9.94
CA GLN A 163 15.65 -13.94 11.16
C GLN A 163 14.26 -14.41 11.59
N LEU A 164 13.21 -13.62 11.32
CA LEU A 164 11.83 -14.02 11.62
C LEU A 164 11.44 -15.31 10.89
N VAL A 165 11.94 -15.47 9.66
CA VAL A 165 11.65 -16.61 8.80
C VAL A 165 12.74 -17.67 8.78
N ARG A 166 13.93 -17.39 9.33
CA ARG A 166 15.10 -18.29 9.29
C ARG A 166 14.83 -19.68 9.85
N LYS A 167 13.93 -19.80 10.84
CA LYS A 167 13.53 -21.11 11.40
C LYS A 167 12.64 -21.95 10.46
N TYR A 168 11.98 -21.31 9.49
CA TYR A 168 11.09 -21.95 8.51
C TYR A 168 11.82 -22.33 7.22
N LEU A 169 12.97 -21.70 6.94
CA LEU A 169 13.77 -21.95 5.75
C LEU A 169 14.55 -23.28 5.85
N SER A 170 14.71 -23.96 4.72
CA SER A 170 15.61 -25.10 4.58
C SER A 170 17.06 -24.67 4.77
N ALA A 171 17.98 -25.61 5.04
CA ALA A 171 19.40 -25.30 5.18
C ALA A 171 19.97 -24.57 3.95
N GLU A 172 19.54 -24.96 2.75
CA GLU A 172 19.98 -24.38 1.48
C GLU A 172 19.47 -22.95 1.25
N ASP A 173 18.35 -22.57 1.86
CA ASP A 173 17.70 -21.27 1.66
C ASP A 173 18.06 -20.25 2.75
N LYS A 174 18.70 -20.67 3.85
CA LYS A 174 19.01 -19.80 5.02
C LYS A 174 20.03 -18.69 4.75
N ASP A 175 20.88 -18.87 3.74
CA ASP A 175 21.95 -17.93 3.39
C ASP A 175 21.67 -17.20 2.07
N LYS A 176 20.48 -17.42 1.49
CA LYS A 176 20.02 -16.71 0.30
C LYS A 176 19.30 -15.43 0.69
N ASP A 177 19.46 -14.41 -0.14
CA ASP A 177 18.59 -13.24 -0.08
C ASP A 177 17.15 -13.64 -0.44
N MET A 178 16.17 -12.94 0.11
CA MET A 178 14.74 -13.26 -0.10
C MET A 178 14.36 -13.27 -1.58
N ASP A 179 14.96 -12.39 -2.38
CA ASP A 179 14.69 -12.29 -3.82
C ASP A 179 15.29 -13.44 -4.64
N GLN A 180 16.24 -14.18 -4.07
CA GLN A 180 16.87 -15.35 -4.69
C GLN A 180 16.11 -16.66 -4.39
N LEU A 181 15.06 -16.60 -3.57
CA LEU A 181 14.27 -17.78 -3.23
C LEU A 181 13.44 -18.24 -4.44
N GLU A 182 13.62 -19.51 -4.79
CA GLU A 182 12.89 -20.16 -5.87
C GLU A 182 12.19 -21.44 -5.37
N PRO A 183 11.02 -21.79 -5.93
CA PRO A 183 10.30 -21.07 -6.99
C PRO A 183 9.62 -19.78 -6.49
N GLN A 184 9.08 -18.94 -7.39
CA GLN A 184 8.39 -17.68 -7.05
C GLN A 184 7.37 -17.85 -5.91
N GLU A 185 6.62 -18.96 -5.86
CA GLU A 185 5.63 -19.19 -4.82
C GLU A 185 6.26 -19.33 -3.43
N LYS A 186 7.47 -19.91 -3.33
CA LYS A 186 8.23 -19.96 -2.07
C LYS A 186 8.58 -18.54 -1.62
N ARG A 187 9.12 -17.73 -2.53
CA ARG A 187 9.47 -16.33 -2.25
C ARG A 187 8.27 -15.52 -1.79
N LEU A 188 7.14 -15.61 -2.49
CA LEU A 188 5.89 -14.95 -2.09
C LEU A 188 5.39 -15.43 -0.73
N SER A 189 5.47 -16.74 -0.45
CA SER A 189 5.09 -17.29 0.86
C SER A 189 6.00 -16.79 1.97
N VAL A 190 7.30 -16.68 1.74
CA VAL A 190 8.23 -16.12 2.75
C VAL A 190 7.95 -14.65 3.01
N TRP A 191 7.67 -13.85 1.97
CA TRP A 191 7.22 -12.47 2.12
C TRP A 191 5.93 -12.36 2.92
N LEU A 192 4.95 -13.22 2.67
CA LEU A 192 3.73 -13.30 3.48
C LEU A 192 4.05 -13.62 4.95
N TYR A 193 4.94 -14.59 5.20
CA TYR A 193 5.32 -14.97 6.57
C TYR A 193 5.92 -13.78 7.31
N ILE A 194 6.85 -13.04 6.70
CA ILE A 194 7.46 -11.84 7.31
C ILE A 194 6.37 -10.86 7.72
N VAL A 195 5.49 -10.49 6.78
CA VAL A 195 4.42 -9.51 7.03
C VAL A 195 3.52 -9.95 8.18
N LEU A 196 3.07 -11.20 8.18
CA LEU A 196 2.16 -11.73 9.20
C LEU A 196 2.86 -11.95 10.57
N LEU A 197 4.12 -12.38 10.59
CA LEU A 197 4.91 -12.54 11.82
C LEU A 197 5.21 -11.19 12.48
N MET A 198 5.34 -10.15 11.66
CA MET A 198 5.37 -8.78 12.11
C MET A 198 3.98 -8.26 12.48
N GLY A 199 2.91 -9.06 12.48
CA GLY A 199 1.57 -8.60 12.88
C GLY A 199 0.93 -7.58 11.93
N ASN A 200 1.43 -7.48 10.70
CA ASN A 200 0.89 -6.64 9.64
C ASN A 200 0.04 -7.50 8.68
N ILE A 201 -0.65 -6.87 7.73
CA ILE A 201 -1.34 -7.54 6.61
C ILE A 201 -0.74 -7.08 5.28
N PRO A 202 -0.80 -7.91 4.22
CA PRO A 202 -0.34 -7.51 2.89
C PRO A 202 -1.04 -6.25 2.37
N ARG A 203 -0.28 -5.33 1.78
CA ARG A 203 -0.82 -4.15 1.10
C ARG A 203 -1.28 -4.45 -0.30
N ILE A 204 -2.24 -3.66 -0.77
CA ILE A 204 -2.74 -3.71 -2.15
C ILE A 204 -1.63 -3.58 -3.20
N GLU A 205 -0.55 -2.86 -2.95
CA GLU A 205 0.52 -2.70 -3.93
C GLU A 205 1.35 -3.98 -4.16
N TYR A 206 1.34 -4.93 -3.21
CA TYR A 206 2.22 -6.09 -3.27
C TYR A 206 1.53 -7.31 -3.87
N ASP A 207 2.31 -8.10 -4.62
CA ASP A 207 1.85 -9.35 -5.24
C ASP A 207 1.28 -10.33 -4.21
N ILE A 208 1.79 -10.33 -2.98
CA ILE A 208 1.30 -11.19 -1.90
C ILE A 208 -0.16 -10.89 -1.49
N TRP A 209 -0.65 -9.65 -1.66
CA TRP A 209 -2.06 -9.32 -1.41
C TRP A 209 -2.97 -9.98 -2.45
N PHE A 210 -2.49 -10.07 -3.69
CA PHE A 210 -3.18 -10.79 -4.75
C PHE A 210 -3.06 -12.31 -4.59
N HIS A 211 -1.83 -12.82 -4.50
CA HIS A 211 -1.54 -14.27 -4.56
C HIS A 211 -2.12 -15.07 -3.41
N PHE A 212 -2.40 -14.43 -2.27
CA PHE A 212 -3.00 -15.06 -1.10
C PHE A 212 -4.46 -14.66 -0.87
N GLY A 213 -5.09 -14.01 -1.86
CA GLY A 213 -6.54 -13.81 -1.88
C GLY A 213 -7.07 -12.65 -1.05
N PHE A 214 -6.20 -11.83 -0.44
CA PHE A 214 -6.60 -10.61 0.27
C PHE A 214 -7.36 -9.65 -0.66
N CYS A 215 -7.07 -9.68 -1.97
CA CYS A 215 -7.81 -8.91 -2.96
C CYS A 215 -9.31 -9.21 -3.04
N THR A 216 -9.74 -10.38 -2.56
CA THR A 216 -11.15 -10.79 -2.51
C THR A 216 -11.89 -10.24 -1.29
N CYS A 217 -11.17 -9.74 -0.28
CA CYS A 217 -11.76 -9.15 0.91
C CYS A 217 -12.47 -7.83 0.59
N LYS A 218 -13.62 -7.62 1.26
CA LYS A 218 -14.47 -6.42 1.08
C LYS A 218 -14.16 -5.30 2.08
N SER A 219 -13.36 -5.58 3.11
CA SER A 219 -12.94 -4.59 4.11
C SER A 219 -11.64 -5.00 4.77
N GLN A 220 -10.94 -4.03 5.36
CA GLN A 220 -9.73 -4.26 6.15
C GLN A 220 -9.97 -5.21 7.34
N ARG A 221 -11.18 -5.25 7.89
CA ARG A 221 -11.56 -6.22 8.93
C ARG A 221 -11.48 -7.65 8.41
N ILE A 222 -12.03 -7.92 7.22
CA ILE A 222 -11.98 -9.25 6.59
C ILE A 222 -10.54 -9.61 6.20
N GLU A 223 -9.75 -8.65 5.71
CA GLU A 223 -8.31 -8.86 5.47
C GLU A 223 -7.57 -9.24 6.77
N SER A 224 -7.88 -8.59 7.88
CA SER A 224 -7.30 -8.91 9.19
C SER A 224 -7.69 -10.31 9.65
N ASP A 225 -8.94 -10.70 9.47
CA ASP A 225 -9.41 -12.05 9.80
C ASP A 225 -8.74 -13.13 8.91
N LEU A 226 -8.56 -12.85 7.62
CA LEU A 226 -7.79 -13.72 6.71
C LEU A 226 -6.32 -13.82 7.15
N GLY A 227 -5.70 -12.70 7.51
CA GLY A 227 -4.34 -12.66 8.05
C GLY A 227 -4.17 -13.52 9.30
N ARG A 228 -5.16 -13.51 10.21
CA ARG A 228 -5.19 -14.38 11.40
C ARG A 228 -5.27 -15.86 11.03
N ILE A 229 -6.14 -16.23 10.08
CA ILE A 229 -6.23 -17.62 9.59
C ILE A 229 -4.89 -18.09 9.03
N TYR A 230 -4.25 -17.30 8.17
CA TYR A 230 -2.92 -17.65 7.67
C TYR A 230 -1.86 -17.66 8.77
N ARG A 231 -1.92 -16.74 9.74
CA ARG A 231 -0.99 -16.75 10.87
C ARG A 231 -1.09 -18.05 11.67
N THR A 232 -2.31 -18.53 11.95
CA THR A 232 -2.53 -19.82 12.60
C THR A 232 -2.00 -20.98 11.75
N LEU A 233 -2.23 -20.95 10.43
CA LEU A 233 -1.70 -21.97 9.53
C LEU A 233 -0.15 -22.01 9.53
N ILE A 234 0.51 -20.85 9.55
CA ILE A 234 1.98 -20.76 9.61
C ILE A 234 2.55 -21.47 10.84
N ASP A 235 1.82 -21.49 11.96
CA ASP A 235 2.25 -22.18 13.18
C ASP A 235 2.00 -23.70 13.14
N GLN A 236 1.26 -24.19 12.14
CA GLN A 236 0.81 -25.59 12.04
C GLN A 236 1.28 -26.32 10.77
N CYS A 237 2.02 -25.64 9.89
CA CYS A 237 2.57 -26.24 8.67
C CYS A 237 4.03 -25.84 8.45
N THR A 238 4.71 -26.66 7.65
CA THR A 238 6.03 -26.32 7.12
C THR A 238 5.89 -25.30 5.99
N LEU A 239 6.94 -24.52 5.76
CA LEU A 239 6.99 -23.62 4.61
C LEU A 239 6.77 -24.39 3.29
N TYR A 240 7.31 -25.61 3.19
CA TYR A 240 7.13 -26.48 2.03
C TYR A 240 5.67 -26.85 1.78
N GLU A 241 4.94 -27.30 2.81
CA GLU A 241 3.49 -27.55 2.71
C GLU A 241 2.76 -26.28 2.27
N PHE A 242 3.10 -25.12 2.84
CA PHE A 242 2.42 -23.87 2.53
C PHE A 242 2.59 -23.45 1.07
N TYR A 243 3.82 -23.32 0.57
CA TYR A 243 4.05 -22.78 -0.78
C TYR A 243 3.69 -23.77 -1.89
N THR A 244 3.75 -25.07 -1.63
CA THR A 244 3.33 -26.07 -2.63
C THR A 244 1.81 -26.07 -2.82
N ASN A 245 1.05 -25.83 -1.75
CA ASN A 245 -0.41 -25.67 -1.83
C ASN A 245 -0.83 -24.30 -2.40
N SER A 246 -0.02 -23.24 -2.22
CA SER A 246 -0.31 -21.94 -2.86
C SER A 246 -0.17 -22.01 -4.39
N LYS A 247 0.84 -22.72 -4.89
CA LYS A 247 1.08 -22.94 -6.33
C LYS A 247 -0.09 -23.62 -7.04
N SER A 248 -0.69 -24.63 -6.41
CA SER A 248 -1.80 -25.40 -7.00
C SER A 248 -3.18 -24.85 -6.64
N GLN A 249 -3.26 -23.67 -6.00
CA GLN A 249 -4.51 -23.06 -5.52
C GLN A 249 -5.30 -23.97 -4.55
N THR A 250 -4.58 -24.79 -3.76
CA THR A 250 -5.14 -25.75 -2.80
C THR A 250 -5.00 -25.30 -1.34
N LEU A 251 -4.73 -24.02 -1.09
CA LEU A 251 -4.60 -23.47 0.27
C LEU A 251 -5.83 -23.72 1.15
N GLU A 252 -7.05 -23.67 0.59
CA GLU A 252 -8.27 -24.03 1.35
C GLU A 252 -8.21 -25.48 1.85
N ALA A 253 -7.76 -26.42 1.00
CA ALA A 253 -7.66 -27.83 1.37
C ALA A 253 -6.65 -28.02 2.50
N LEU A 254 -5.50 -27.33 2.44
CA LEU A 254 -4.51 -27.34 3.51
C LEU A 254 -5.07 -26.74 4.82
N LEU A 255 -5.80 -25.62 4.75
CA LEU A 255 -6.44 -25.01 5.92
C LEU A 255 -7.42 -25.97 6.59
N ARG A 256 -8.25 -26.66 5.80
CA ARG A 256 -9.18 -27.68 6.31
C ARG A 256 -8.46 -28.88 6.89
N LEU A 257 -7.39 -29.35 6.24
CA LEU A 257 -6.57 -30.46 6.73
C LEU A 257 -5.94 -30.16 8.09
N LYS A 258 -5.55 -28.90 8.34
CA LYS A 258 -4.99 -28.43 9.62
C LYS A 258 -6.07 -28.03 10.64
N ASN A 259 -7.35 -28.24 10.34
CA ASN A 259 -8.49 -27.88 11.20
C ASN A 259 -8.47 -26.42 11.68
N ILE A 260 -8.15 -25.50 10.76
CA ILE A 260 -8.16 -24.06 11.07
C ILE A 260 -9.61 -23.56 11.11
N ASP A 261 -9.97 -22.87 12.19
CA ASP A 261 -11.31 -22.28 12.35
C ASP A 261 -11.54 -21.04 11.46
N GLY A 262 -12.81 -20.69 11.26
CA GLY A 262 -13.20 -19.44 10.59
C GLY A 262 -13.20 -19.47 9.06
N ILE A 263 -12.79 -20.60 8.44
CA ILE A 263 -12.76 -20.77 6.98
C ILE A 263 -14.12 -20.49 6.35
N ASP A 264 -15.18 -21.15 6.84
CA ASP A 264 -16.51 -21.05 6.23
C ASP A 264 -17.15 -19.66 6.42
N ALA A 265 -16.84 -18.99 7.52
CA ALA A 265 -17.27 -17.60 7.76
C ALA A 265 -16.65 -16.64 6.73
N LEU A 266 -15.36 -16.78 6.41
CA LEU A 266 -14.73 -15.99 5.36
C LEU A 266 -15.25 -16.35 3.96
N LYS A 267 -15.49 -17.64 3.68
CA LYS A 267 -16.08 -18.05 2.40
C LYS A 267 -17.48 -17.48 2.18
N ALA A 268 -18.30 -17.42 3.23
CA ALA A 268 -19.61 -16.78 3.16
C ALA A 268 -19.52 -15.28 2.83
N GLN A 269 -18.38 -14.64 3.09
CA GLN A 269 -18.10 -13.26 2.70
C GLN A 269 -17.50 -13.11 1.29
N GLY A 270 -17.28 -14.23 0.59
CA GLY A 270 -16.70 -14.27 -0.77
C GLY A 270 -15.17 -14.29 -0.80
N VAL A 271 -14.51 -14.62 0.31
CA VAL A 271 -13.05 -14.75 0.35
C VAL A 271 -12.60 -16.01 -0.38
N VAL A 272 -11.58 -15.86 -1.22
CA VAL A 272 -10.87 -16.95 -1.88
C VAL A 272 -9.52 -17.16 -1.18
N PHE A 273 -9.20 -18.39 -0.82
CA PHE A 273 -7.89 -18.74 -0.24
C PHE A 273 -6.89 -19.07 -1.36
N GLY A 274 -5.82 -18.28 -1.48
CA GLY A 274 -4.85 -18.38 -2.57
C GLY A 274 -5.16 -17.48 -3.76
N TYR A 275 -4.56 -17.78 -4.92
CA TYR A 275 -4.58 -16.90 -6.09
C TYR A 275 -5.97 -16.91 -6.74
N PRO A 276 -6.72 -15.79 -6.72
CA PRO A 276 -7.98 -15.71 -7.44
C PRO A 276 -7.66 -15.54 -8.93
N ASN A 277 -7.95 -16.56 -9.73
CA ASN A 277 -7.67 -16.57 -11.16
C ASN A 277 -8.68 -15.73 -11.97
N ILE A 278 -8.85 -14.46 -11.59
CA ILE A 278 -9.83 -13.53 -12.16
C ILE A 278 -9.20 -12.14 -12.32
N SER A 279 -9.20 -11.61 -13.56
CA SER A 279 -8.53 -10.35 -13.90
C SER A 279 -9.12 -9.10 -13.25
N VAL A 280 -10.37 -9.15 -12.77
CA VAL A 280 -11.01 -8.01 -12.09
C VAL A 280 -10.28 -7.60 -10.81
N TYR A 281 -9.59 -8.54 -10.15
CA TYR A 281 -8.82 -8.24 -8.95
C TYR A 281 -7.51 -7.50 -9.29
N HIS A 282 -6.93 -7.74 -10.48
CA HIS A 282 -5.82 -6.93 -11.00
C HIS A 282 -6.30 -5.50 -11.30
N LEU A 283 -7.55 -5.36 -11.77
CA LEU A 283 -8.15 -4.04 -11.98
C LEU A 283 -8.33 -3.33 -10.63
N LYS A 284 -8.90 -4.02 -9.62
CA LYS A 284 -9.03 -3.49 -8.25
C LYS A 284 -7.69 -2.99 -7.72
N GLN A 285 -6.64 -3.81 -7.86
CA GLN A 285 -5.29 -3.46 -7.44
C GLN A 285 -4.78 -2.19 -8.12
N TYR A 286 -4.90 -2.12 -9.45
CA TYR A 286 -4.40 -1.02 -10.27
C TYR A 286 -5.09 0.33 -10.00
N VAL A 287 -6.41 0.31 -9.77
CA VAL A 287 -7.20 1.54 -9.64
C VAL A 287 -7.21 2.08 -8.21
N LEU A 288 -7.06 1.20 -7.21
CA LEU A 288 -7.07 1.58 -5.79
C LEU A 288 -5.65 1.79 -5.23
N GLY A 289 -4.64 1.05 -5.68
CA GLY A 289 -3.25 1.23 -5.25
C GLY A 289 -2.59 2.46 -5.89
N GLU A 290 -1.63 3.10 -5.20
CA GLU A 290 -1.02 4.36 -5.66
C GLU A 290 -0.08 4.14 -6.86
N ASP A 291 0.86 3.20 -6.75
CA ASP A 291 1.98 2.98 -7.67
C ASP A 291 1.98 1.59 -8.33
N VAL A 292 0.79 1.04 -8.57
CA VAL A 292 0.63 -0.28 -9.20
C VAL A 292 0.79 -0.18 -10.73
N PRO A 293 1.67 -0.97 -11.36
CA PRO A 293 1.82 -0.97 -12.82
C PRO A 293 0.59 -1.56 -13.51
N LEU A 294 0.29 -1.08 -14.72
CA LEU A 294 -0.82 -1.60 -15.51
C LEU A 294 -0.48 -3.00 -16.05
N GLN A 295 -1.19 -4.02 -15.58
CA GLN A 295 -1.05 -5.40 -16.06
C GLN A 295 -1.63 -5.56 -17.48
N ARG A 296 -1.07 -6.49 -18.26
CA ARG A 296 -1.54 -6.73 -19.65
C ARG A 296 -2.99 -7.20 -19.71
N CYS A 297 -3.39 -8.07 -18.77
CA CYS A 297 -4.76 -8.60 -18.69
C CYS A 297 -5.78 -7.46 -18.56
N ILE A 298 -5.57 -6.52 -17.64
CA ILE A 298 -6.48 -5.38 -17.48
C ILE A 298 -6.39 -4.38 -18.64
N GLY A 299 -5.23 -4.35 -19.31
CA GLY A 299 -5.05 -3.74 -20.62
C GLY A 299 -6.19 -4.12 -21.55
N VAL A 300 -6.32 -5.41 -21.83
CA VAL A 300 -7.30 -5.99 -22.76
C VAL A 300 -8.71 -6.00 -22.18
N ASP A 301 -8.86 -6.59 -20.99
CA ASP A 301 -10.16 -6.94 -20.41
C ASP A 301 -11.00 -5.71 -20.10
N TYR A 302 -10.36 -4.63 -19.65
CA TYR A 302 -11.03 -3.44 -19.12
C TYR A 302 -10.81 -2.19 -19.99
N GLY A 303 -10.29 -2.37 -21.21
CA GLY A 303 -10.24 -1.33 -22.24
C GLY A 303 -9.10 -0.32 -22.12
N PHE A 304 -8.14 -0.56 -21.21
CA PHE A 304 -6.95 0.29 -21.11
C PHE A 304 -6.07 0.28 -22.36
N TYR A 305 -6.14 -0.78 -23.18
CA TYR A 305 -5.45 -0.85 -24.48
C TYR A 305 -5.95 0.20 -25.48
N LEU A 306 -7.16 0.74 -25.29
CA LEU A 306 -7.75 1.80 -26.13
C LEU A 306 -7.24 3.20 -25.76
N CYS A 307 -6.56 3.35 -24.62
CA CYS A 307 -6.00 4.61 -24.16
C CYS A 307 -4.74 4.95 -24.97
N ARG A 308 -4.79 6.02 -25.78
CA ARG A 308 -3.66 6.47 -26.63
C ARG A 308 -2.65 7.34 -25.91
N ASP A 309 -3.02 7.87 -24.74
CA ASP A 309 -2.20 8.79 -23.96
C ASP A 309 -2.40 8.58 -22.45
N ASN A 310 -1.53 9.19 -21.64
CA ASN A 310 -1.66 9.09 -20.19
C ASN A 310 -2.95 9.76 -19.67
N LYS A 311 -3.50 10.75 -20.39
CA LYS A 311 -4.72 11.47 -19.97
C LYS A 311 -5.94 10.55 -20.01
N SER A 312 -6.13 9.83 -21.11
CA SER A 312 -7.18 8.83 -21.29
C SER A 312 -7.01 7.66 -20.33
N LYS A 313 -5.78 7.20 -20.07
CA LYS A 313 -5.48 6.19 -19.06
C LYS A 313 -5.89 6.62 -17.65
N GLN A 314 -5.53 7.84 -17.24
CA GLN A 314 -5.93 8.37 -15.93
C GLN A 314 -7.45 8.62 -15.83
N LYS A 315 -8.09 9.04 -16.92
CA LYS A 315 -9.55 9.17 -16.99
C LYS A 315 -10.22 7.81 -16.74
N LEU A 316 -9.80 6.77 -17.47
CA LEU A 316 -10.38 5.42 -17.32
C LEU A 316 -10.10 4.84 -15.92
N ARG A 317 -8.89 5.02 -15.39
CA ARG A 317 -8.55 4.65 -13.99
C ARG A 317 -9.48 5.33 -12.99
N LYS A 318 -9.77 6.63 -13.18
CA LYS A 318 -10.69 7.39 -12.32
C LYS A 318 -12.12 6.85 -12.39
N ILE A 319 -12.63 6.51 -13.58
CA ILE A 319 -13.98 5.93 -13.74
C ILE A 319 -14.08 4.60 -12.98
N TYR A 320 -13.12 3.70 -13.16
CA TYR A 320 -13.12 2.44 -12.42
C TYR A 320 -12.95 2.65 -10.92
N LYS A 321 -12.09 3.57 -10.48
CA LYS A 321 -11.96 3.89 -9.05
C LYS A 321 -13.30 4.34 -8.44
N GLN A 322 -14.02 5.24 -9.10
CA GLN A 322 -15.37 5.66 -8.68
C GLN A 322 -16.35 4.48 -8.62
N LEU A 323 -16.22 3.54 -9.55
CA LEU A 323 -17.05 2.34 -9.57
C LEU A 323 -16.76 1.43 -8.37
N PHE A 324 -15.48 1.19 -8.02
CA PHE A 324 -15.09 0.41 -6.84
C PHE A 324 -15.48 1.05 -5.51
N GLU A 325 -15.58 2.39 -5.47
CA GLU A 325 -15.99 3.15 -4.28
C GLU A 325 -17.52 3.23 -4.12
N HIS A 326 -18.30 2.76 -5.10
CA HIS A 326 -19.75 2.83 -5.07
C HIS A 326 -20.35 1.74 -4.15
N VAL A 327 -21.27 2.12 -3.25
CA VAL A 327 -21.82 1.24 -2.18
C VAL A 327 -22.46 -0.05 -2.72
N ASN A 328 -23.17 0.04 -3.84
CA ASN A 328 -23.88 -1.10 -4.44
C ASN A 328 -23.08 -1.82 -5.54
N PHE A 329 -21.79 -1.52 -5.67
CA PHE A 329 -20.95 -2.14 -6.70
C PHE A 329 -20.61 -3.60 -6.36
N ASP A 330 -20.77 -4.48 -7.35
CA ASP A 330 -20.38 -5.88 -7.25
C ASP A 330 -19.25 -6.18 -8.24
N ILE A 331 -18.07 -6.48 -7.68
CA ILE A 331 -16.87 -6.76 -8.45
C ILE A 331 -17.02 -7.99 -9.37
N LEU A 332 -17.76 -9.01 -8.96
CA LEU A 332 -17.93 -10.22 -9.76
C LEU A 332 -18.90 -9.97 -10.93
N GLN A 333 -19.89 -9.11 -10.73
CA GLN A 333 -20.76 -8.68 -11.84
C GLN A 333 -20.00 -7.82 -12.87
N LEU A 334 -19.04 -7.00 -12.44
CA LEU A 334 -18.15 -6.31 -13.39
C LEU A 334 -17.32 -7.31 -14.20
N HIS A 335 -16.80 -8.36 -13.57
CA HIS A 335 -16.09 -9.41 -14.28
C HIS A 335 -16.99 -10.15 -15.28
N GLN A 336 -18.23 -10.48 -14.88
CA GLN A 336 -19.20 -11.07 -15.79
C GLN A 336 -19.53 -10.14 -16.96
N ALA A 337 -19.73 -8.85 -16.71
CA ALA A 337 -19.95 -7.85 -17.75
C ALA A 337 -18.73 -7.72 -18.68
N CYS A 338 -17.51 -7.91 -18.17
CA CYS A 338 -16.29 -8.00 -18.96
C CYS A 338 -16.35 -9.16 -19.94
N ILE A 339 -16.58 -10.38 -19.46
CA ILE A 339 -16.67 -11.59 -20.30
C ILE A 339 -17.82 -11.50 -21.31
N SER A 340 -18.93 -10.86 -20.94
CA SER A 340 -20.08 -10.67 -21.83
C SER A 340 -19.97 -9.48 -22.79
N GLY A 341 -18.85 -8.72 -22.79
CA GLY A 341 -18.69 -7.56 -23.68
C GLY A 341 -19.59 -6.36 -23.33
N THR A 342 -20.11 -6.29 -22.10
CA THR A 342 -21.13 -5.32 -21.65
C THR A 342 -20.63 -4.37 -20.55
N ILE A 343 -19.31 -4.21 -20.40
CA ILE A 343 -18.69 -3.37 -19.36
C ILE A 343 -19.32 -1.97 -19.29
N TYR A 344 -19.42 -1.28 -20.42
CA TYR A 344 -20.02 0.05 -20.48
C TYR A 344 -21.45 0.08 -19.93
N LYS A 345 -22.30 -0.88 -20.36
CA LYS A 345 -23.70 -0.99 -19.91
C LYS A 345 -23.78 -1.25 -18.40
N TYR A 346 -22.89 -2.07 -17.85
CA TYR A 346 -22.83 -2.32 -16.42
C TYR A 346 -22.38 -1.08 -15.64
N ALA A 347 -21.23 -0.51 -16.00
CA ALA A 347 -20.66 0.64 -15.29
C ALA A 347 -21.55 1.89 -15.34
N SER A 348 -22.29 2.09 -16.43
CA SER A 348 -23.21 3.23 -16.61
C SER A 348 -24.36 3.26 -15.59
N GLN A 349 -24.62 2.16 -14.88
CA GLN A 349 -25.64 2.09 -13.83
C GLN A 349 -25.18 2.77 -12.52
N PHE A 350 -23.87 2.99 -12.37
CA PHE A 350 -23.26 3.46 -11.11
C PHE A 350 -22.46 4.76 -11.29
N VAL A 351 -21.84 4.97 -12.46
CA VAL A 351 -20.93 6.09 -12.72
C VAL A 351 -21.11 6.65 -14.13
N VAL A 352 -20.58 7.85 -14.37
CA VAL A 352 -20.47 8.43 -15.72
C VAL A 352 -19.40 7.67 -16.50
N ALA A 353 -19.82 6.64 -17.22
CA ALA A 353 -18.96 5.74 -17.99
C ALA A 353 -18.50 6.34 -19.34
N ASP A 354 -17.47 5.75 -19.95
CA ASP A 354 -16.96 6.15 -21.26
C ASP A 354 -17.14 5.02 -22.28
N ALA A 355 -18.09 5.20 -23.20
CA ALA A 355 -18.42 4.19 -24.22
C ALA A 355 -17.27 3.93 -25.22
N ASN A 356 -16.30 4.83 -25.35
CA ASN A 356 -15.18 4.66 -26.26
C ASN A 356 -14.03 3.88 -25.62
N LEU A 357 -13.88 3.98 -24.30
CA LEU A 357 -12.80 3.34 -23.56
C LEU A 357 -13.21 2.05 -22.87
N MET A 358 -14.48 1.90 -22.45
CA MET A 358 -14.98 0.71 -21.74
C MET A 358 -15.47 -0.37 -22.70
N LYS A 359 -14.56 -0.80 -23.59
CA LYS A 359 -14.76 -1.84 -24.60
C LYS A 359 -13.61 -2.84 -24.53
N ASN A 360 -13.92 -4.08 -24.88
CA ASN A 360 -12.97 -5.19 -24.89
C ASN A 360 -13.33 -6.13 -26.07
N PRO A 361 -12.48 -7.11 -26.41
CA PRO A 361 -12.76 -8.02 -27.53
C PRO A 361 -13.78 -9.13 -27.18
N TYR A 362 -14.43 -9.06 -26.02
CA TYR A 362 -15.36 -10.11 -25.57
C TYR A 362 -16.82 -9.83 -26.00
N PRO A 363 -17.68 -10.87 -26.07
CA PRO A 363 -17.32 -12.28 -25.99
C PRO A 363 -16.44 -12.66 -27.19
N LEU A 364 -15.41 -13.49 -26.95
CA LEU A 364 -14.66 -14.05 -28.07
C LEU A 364 -15.64 -14.92 -28.87
N ALA A 365 -15.69 -14.74 -30.19
CA ALA A 365 -16.41 -15.68 -31.04
C ALA A 365 -15.86 -17.09 -30.78
N ASP A 366 -16.74 -18.10 -30.79
CA ASP A 366 -16.31 -19.50 -30.71
C ASP A 366 -15.25 -19.73 -31.79
N LEU A 367 -14.01 -20.03 -31.36
CA LEU A 367 -12.88 -20.34 -32.23
C LEU A 367 -12.97 -21.76 -32.80
#